data_AF-A0AAN8X4B1-F1
#
_entry.id   AF-A0AAN8X4B1-F1
#
_cell.length_a   1.000
_cell.length_b   1.000
_cell.length_c   1.000
_cell.angle_alpha   90.00
_cell.angle_beta   90.00
_cell.angle_gamma   90.00
#
_symmetry.space_group_name_H-M   'P 1'
#
loop_
_entity.id
_entity.type
_entity.pdbx_description
1 polymer ?
#
loop_
_entity_poly.entity_id
_entity_poly.type
_entity_poly.pdbx_seq_one_letter_code
_entity_poly.pdbx_strand_id
1 'polypeptide(L)' 'EGKKLPHGEELRKCVKCQAPAQVQKNILRAICSSESCRYDYCVRCYLPSHRKAQDCSVLKPRTRKS' A
#
# COMPACT_ATOMS: atom_id res chain seq x y z
N GLU A 1 22.28 -14.87 14.41
CA GLU A 1 21.46 -14.46 13.25
C GLU A 1 19.98 -14.37 13.64
N GLY A 2 19.48 -13.16 13.88
CA GLY A 2 18.11 -12.97 14.38
C GLY A 2 17.71 -11.50 14.40
N LYS A 3 17.68 -10.87 13.22
CA LYS A 3 17.21 -9.49 13.08
C LYS A 3 15.71 -9.47 13.31
N LYS A 4 15.34 -9.18 14.56
CA LYS A 4 13.97 -8.84 14.98
C LYS A 4 13.49 -7.67 14.12
N LEU A 5 12.48 -7.90 13.30
CA LEU A 5 11.74 -6.86 12.59
C LEU A 5 11.15 -5.91 13.66
N PRO A 6 11.42 -4.59 13.61
CA PRO A 6 10.87 -3.67 14.59
C PRO A 6 9.34 -3.69 14.53
N HIS A 7 8.75 -3.81 15.71
CA HIS A 7 7.31 -3.86 15.99
C HIS A 7 6.49 -2.85 15.16
N GLY A 8 5.61 -3.35 14.29
CA GLY A 8 4.48 -2.58 13.76
C GLY A 8 4.48 -2.31 12.26
N GLU A 9 5.62 -2.47 11.58
CA GLU A 9 5.70 -2.26 10.13
C GLU A 9 5.41 -3.58 9.39
N GLU A 10 4.22 -3.69 8.81
CA GLU A 10 3.94 -4.76 7.85
C GLU A 10 4.57 -4.39 6.52
N LEU A 11 5.35 -5.30 5.94
CA LEU A 11 5.86 -5.13 4.59
C LEU A 11 4.92 -5.85 3.62
N ARG A 12 4.35 -5.10 2.68
CA ARG A 12 3.58 -5.64 1.55
C ARG A 12 4.44 -5.68 0.29
N LYS A 13 4.06 -6.49 -0.68
CA LYS A 13 4.68 -6.46 -2.01
C LYS A 13 4.17 -5.26 -2.79
N CYS A 14 5.08 -4.47 -3.35
CA CYS A 14 4.76 -3.35 -4.22
C CYS A 14 4.00 -3.84 -5.47
N VAL A 15 2.93 -3.14 -5.84
CA VAL A 15 2.11 -3.48 -7.02
C VAL A 15 2.83 -3.21 -8.35
N LYS A 16 3.92 -2.44 -8.33
CA LYS A 16 4.72 -2.12 -9.53
C LYS A 16 5.89 -3.08 -9.73
N CYS A 17 6.68 -3.28 -8.69
CA CYS A 17 7.96 -4.01 -8.78
C CYS A 17 8.07 -5.22 -7.85
N GLN A 18 7.03 -5.54 -7.09
CA GLN A 18 6.99 -6.60 -6.06
C GLN A 18 8.00 -6.49 -4.91
N ALA A 19 8.85 -5.46 -4.90
CA ALA A 19 9.74 -5.15 -3.79
C ALA A 19 8.96 -4.88 -2.49
N PRO A 20 9.60 -5.05 -1.32
CA PRO A 20 8.96 -4.72 -0.05
C PRO A 20 8.55 -3.25 0.01
N ALA A 21 7.33 -3.01 0.47
CA ALA A 21 6.74 -1.70 0.67
C ALA A 21 6.32 -1.56 2.13
N GLN A 22 6.77 -0.49 2.78
CA GLN A 22 6.43 -0.14 4.15
C GLN A 22 4.96 0.26 4.24
N VAL A 23 4.17 -0.51 4.98
CA VAL A 23 2.76 -0.23 5.21
C VAL A 23 2.56 0.54 6.50
N GLN A 24 1.98 1.72 6.37
CA GLN A 24 1.48 2.52 7.47
C GLN A 24 0.03 2.12 7.75
N LYS A 25 -0.17 1.15 8.67
CA LYS A 25 -1.50 0.64 9.03
C LYS A 25 -2.46 1.71 9.55
N ASN A 26 -1.93 2.72 10.24
CA ASN A 26 -2.72 3.84 10.79
C ASN A 26 -3.47 4.64 9.72
N ILE A 27 -2.91 4.73 8.51
CA ILE A 27 -3.47 5.52 7.40
C ILE A 27 -3.72 4.69 6.14
N LEU A 28 -3.55 3.37 6.22
CA LEU A 28 -3.74 2.41 5.12
C LEU A 28 -2.99 2.83 3.84
N ARG A 29 -1.74 3.26 4.00
CA ARG A 29 -0.83 3.69 2.92
C ARG A 29 0.40 2.80 2.89
N ALA A 30 0.93 2.51 1.71
CA ALA A 30 2.16 1.77 1.54
C ALA A 30 3.10 2.49 0.58
N ILE A 31 4.38 2.55 0.95
CA ILE A 31 5.42 3.18 0.15
C ILE A 31 6.47 2.12 -0.16
N CYS A 32 6.78 1.93 -1.44
CA CYS A 32 7.80 0.99 -1.85
C CYS A 32 9.18 1.41 -1.30
N SER A 33 9.86 0.49 -0.61
CA SER A 33 11.20 0.72 -0.04
C SER A 33 12.32 0.66 -1.07
N SER A 34 12.02 0.26 -2.31
CA SER A 34 12.98 0.28 -3.41
C SER A 34 13.14 1.70 -3.95
N GLU A 35 14.36 2.24 -3.89
CA GLU A 35 14.67 3.62 -4.28
C GLU A 35 14.34 3.94 -5.74
N SER A 36 14.41 2.94 -6.62
CA SER A 36 14.03 3.04 -8.04
C SER A 36 12.53 3.08 -8.26
N CYS A 37 11.72 2.60 -7.30
CA CYS A 37 10.27 2.56 -7.41
C CYS A 37 9.61 3.66 -6.60
N ARG A 38 9.86 3.70 -5.27
CA ARG A 38 9.26 4.63 -4.30
C ARG A 38 7.76 4.89 -4.50
N TYR A 39 7.06 3.89 -5.06
CA TYR A 39 5.67 4.03 -5.42
C TYR A 39 4.82 4.05 -4.15
N ASP A 40 3.98 5.07 -4.05
CA ASP A 40 3.13 5.32 -2.91
C ASP A 40 1.67 5.09 -3.28
N TYR A 41 1.05 4.15 -2.57
CA TYR A 41 -0.26 3.63 -2.89
C TYR A 41 -1.07 3.33 -1.63
N CYS A 42 -2.39 3.38 -1.77
CA CYS A 42 -3.27 2.93 -0.69
C CYS A 42 -3.32 1.40 -0.66
N VAL A 43 -3.16 0.80 0.53
CA VAL A 43 -3.22 -0.67 0.67
C VAL A 43 -4.62 -1.25 0.55
N ARG A 44 -5.67 -0.41 0.58
CA ARG A 44 -7.05 -0.85 0.35
C ARG A 44 -7.33 -1.03 -1.13
N CYS A 45 -7.12 0.02 -1.93
CA CYS A 45 -7.49 0.03 -3.34
C CYS A 45 -6.34 -0.26 -4.29
N TYR A 46 -5.09 -0.33 -3.80
CA TYR A 46 -3.88 -0.52 -4.61
C TYR A 46 -3.65 0.55 -5.68
N LEU A 47 -4.31 1.71 -5.51
CA LEU A 47 -4.20 2.89 -6.36
C LEU A 47 -3.25 3.92 -5.72
N PRO A 48 -2.78 4.93 -6.47
CA PRO A 48 -1.97 6.02 -5.91
C PRO A 48 -2.57 6.57 -4.62
N SER A 49 -1.69 6.93 -3.67
CA SER A 49 -2.11 7.47 -2.38
C SER A 49 -3.11 8.62 -2.55
N HIS A 50 -4.25 8.53 -1.89
CA HIS A 50 -5.31 9.53 -1.93
C HIS A 50 -5.49 10.20 -0.56
N ARG A 51 -5.85 11.49 -0.56
CA ARG A 51 -5.90 12.29 0.67
C ARG A 51 -7.14 12.02 1.53
N LYS A 52 -8.26 11.62 0.92
CA LYS A 52 -9.52 11.35 1.62
C LYS A 52 -9.90 9.89 1.47
N ALA A 53 -10.49 9.30 2.52
CA ALA A 53 -10.94 7.92 2.48
C ALA A 53 -12.05 7.68 1.43
N GLN A 54 -12.86 8.69 1.13
CA GLN A 54 -13.92 8.65 0.12
C GLN A 54 -13.41 8.43 -1.32
N ASP A 55 -12.16 8.81 -1.62
CA ASP A 55 -11.52 8.59 -2.92
C ASP A 55 -11.05 7.13 -3.07
N CYS A 56 -11.08 6.36 -1.98
CA CYS A 56 -10.74 4.94 -2.02
C CYS A 56 -11.79 4.18 -2.82
N SER A 57 -11.43 3.74 -4.02
CA SER A 57 -12.33 3.03 -4.94
C SER A 57 -12.83 1.67 -4.43
N VAL A 58 -12.36 1.20 -3.28
CA VAL A 58 -12.93 0.04 -2.57
C VAL A 58 -14.32 0.34 -2.00
N LEU A 59 -14.59 1.61 -1.68
CA LEU A 59 -15.91 2.06 -1.21
C LEU A 59 -16.91 2.27 -2.35
N LYS A 60 -16.44 2.35 -3.61
CA LYS A 60 -17.33 2.29 -4.75
C LYS A 60 -17.60 0.81 -5.02
N PRO A 61 -18.83 0.30 -4.85
CA PRO A 61 -19.15 -1.02 -5.35
C PRO A 61 -18.76 -1.01 -6.82
N ARG A 62 -17.80 -1.86 -7.19
CA ARG A 62 -17.52 -2.13 -8.59
C ARG A 62 -18.82 -2.70 -9.15
N THR A 63 -19.63 -1.87 -9.77
CA THR A 63 -20.56 -2.35 -10.80
C THR A 63 -19.65 -2.87 -11.90
N ARG A 64 -19.29 -4.15 -11.77
CA ARG A 64 -18.59 -4.93 -12.78
C ARG A 64 -19.57 -4.99 -13.95
N LYS A 65 -19.45 -4.02 -14.86
CA LYS A 65 -20.20 -4.04 -16.11
C LYS A 65 -19.57 -5.16 -16.93
N SER A 66 -20.31 -6.28 -16.98
CA SER A 66 -20.05 -7.42 -17.86
C SER A 66 -20.15 -7.02 -19.32
#